data_AF-A0A848M6I9-F1
#
_entry.id   AF-A0A848M6I9-F1
#
_cell.length_a   1.000
_cell.length_b   1.000
_cell.length_c   1.000
_cell.angle_alpha   90.00
_cell.angle_beta   90.00
_cell.angle_gamma   90.00
#
_symmetry.space_group_name_H-M   'P 1'
#
loop_
_entity.id
_entity.type
_entity.pdbx_description
1 polymer ?
#
loop_
_entity_poly.entity_id
_entity_poly.type
_entity_poly.pdbx_seq_one_letter_code
_entity_poly.pdbx_strand_id
1 'polypeptide(L)'
;MKKSIVVISAVLFLAGCSDKTESNSINQDMEGNQETIVSEEVHQSEKQIYLDKLNAIEEKNIEFEKVIQKAEAPTPELQIAAEKIFTSWDDILNEVYGVLKKNLSESEMADLKNEQLQWIELRDQTADNAAADYLNTTSYGIYLSQSLAKTTKDRVYELVNQYIE
;
A
#
# COMPACT_ATOMS: atom_id res chain seq x y z
N MET A 1 24.36 -3.00 -30.56
CA MET A 1 25.09 -4.29 -30.42
C MET A 1 26.55 -4.02 -30.13
N LYS A 2 27.03 -4.39 -28.93
CA LYS A 2 28.31 -5.06 -28.64
C LYS A 2 28.61 -4.92 -27.15
N LYS A 3 28.83 -6.08 -26.52
CA LYS A 3 29.24 -6.29 -25.14
C LYS A 3 30.78 -6.21 -25.04
N SER A 4 31.26 -6.23 -23.79
CA SER A 4 32.60 -6.63 -23.28
C SER A 4 33.45 -5.46 -22.81
N ILE A 5 33.66 -5.30 -21.48
CA ILE A 5 34.65 -5.98 -20.60
C ILE A 5 36.09 -5.56 -20.97
N VAL A 6 36.83 -5.02 -19.99
CA VAL A 6 38.16 -5.50 -19.53
C VAL A 6 38.65 -4.61 -18.38
N VAL A 7 39.10 -5.27 -17.30
CA VAL A 7 39.83 -4.74 -16.14
C VAL A 7 41.33 -4.95 -16.37
N ILE A 8 42.18 -3.94 -16.12
CA ILE A 8 43.65 -4.06 -15.93
C ILE A 8 44.03 -2.95 -14.93
N SER A 9 44.21 -3.23 -13.64
CA SER A 9 45.35 -3.82 -12.93
C SER A 9 46.57 -2.91 -12.71
N ALA A 10 46.79 -2.63 -11.42
CA ALA A 10 48.04 -2.40 -10.67
C ALA A 10 48.98 -1.23 -11.02
N VAL A 11 49.10 -0.28 -10.07
CA VAL A 11 50.39 0.25 -9.61
C VAL A 11 50.35 0.39 -8.09
N LEU A 12 51.15 -0.42 -7.39
CA LEU A 12 51.56 -0.21 -6.01
C LEU A 12 52.92 0.49 -6.04
N PHE A 13 53.05 1.62 -5.34
CA PHE A 13 54.33 2.07 -4.80
C PHE A 13 54.11 2.67 -3.40
N LEU A 14 54.73 2.03 -2.42
CA LEU A 14 54.93 2.49 -1.06
C LEU A 14 56.24 3.28 -1.00
N ALA A 15 56.20 4.44 -0.34
CA ALA A 15 57.26 5.16 0.39
C ALA A 15 56.70 6.59 0.61
N GLY A 16 56.84 7.31 1.71
CA GLY A 16 57.76 7.32 2.85
C GLY A 16 57.64 8.73 3.46
N CYS A 17 57.96 8.87 4.75
CA CYS A 17 57.66 9.99 5.66
C CYS A 17 58.13 11.42 5.30
N SER A 18 57.47 12.38 6.00
CA SER A 18 57.97 13.64 6.64
C SER A 18 58.52 14.77 5.77
N ASP A 19 57.86 15.95 5.82
CA ASP A 19 58.41 17.17 6.45
C ASP A 19 57.44 18.37 6.42
N LYS A 20 57.57 19.27 7.40
CA LYS A 20 56.89 20.56 7.50
C LYS A 20 57.58 21.61 6.60
N THR A 21 56.83 22.53 5.99
CA THR A 21 56.94 24.00 6.09
C THR A 21 56.21 24.71 4.94
N GLU A 22 55.69 25.89 5.29
CA GLU A 22 54.78 26.85 4.66
C GLU A 22 55.12 27.40 3.25
N SER A 23 54.16 28.21 2.77
CA SER A 23 54.21 29.24 1.71
C SER A 23 53.65 28.77 0.35
N ASN A 24 52.87 29.53 -0.42
CA ASN A 24 52.18 30.82 -0.27
C ASN A 24 51.24 30.92 -1.49
N SER A 25 50.07 31.53 -1.30
CA SER A 25 49.24 32.30 -2.26
C SER A 25 49.18 31.91 -3.76
N ILE A 26 47.96 31.79 -4.31
CA ILE A 26 47.31 32.76 -5.22
C ILE A 26 46.02 32.14 -5.82
N ASN A 27 44.90 32.74 -5.43
CA ASN A 27 43.70 33.16 -6.16
C ASN A 27 43.23 32.43 -7.45
N GLN A 28 41.96 32.04 -7.35
CA GLN A 28 40.81 32.40 -8.19
C GLN A 28 40.65 31.87 -9.62
N ASP A 29 39.42 31.39 -9.79
CA ASP A 29 38.53 31.40 -10.95
C ASP A 29 38.55 30.15 -11.85
N MET A 30 37.57 29.28 -11.57
CA MET A 30 37.03 28.35 -12.55
C MET A 30 35.52 28.53 -12.60
N GLU A 31 35.05 29.26 -13.61
CA GLU A 31 33.69 29.15 -14.14
C GLU A 31 33.46 27.69 -14.55
N GLY A 32 32.74 26.96 -13.70
CA GLY A 32 32.21 25.64 -13.99
C GLY A 32 30.70 25.73 -14.11
N ASN A 33 30.21 25.85 -15.34
CA ASN A 33 28.80 25.65 -15.68
C ASN A 33 28.43 24.19 -15.39
N GLN A 34 27.99 23.89 -14.16
CA GLN A 34 27.31 22.63 -13.85
C GLN A 34 25.82 22.79 -14.14
N GLU A 35 25.41 22.34 -15.33
CA GLU A 35 24.04 21.88 -15.53
C GLU A 35 23.76 20.81 -14.48
N THR A 36 23.03 21.23 -13.46
CA THR A 36 22.49 20.32 -12.45
C THR A 36 21.36 19.57 -13.12
N ILE A 37 21.64 18.34 -13.55
CA ILE A 37 20.59 17.36 -13.85
C ILE A 37 19.93 17.07 -12.51
N VAL A 38 18.86 17.80 -12.22
CA VAL A 38 17.93 17.46 -11.15
C VAL A 38 17.21 16.21 -11.62
N SER A 39 17.63 15.06 -11.09
CA SER A 39 16.77 13.88 -11.10
C SER A 39 15.58 14.22 -10.21
N GLU A 40 14.45 14.53 -10.82
CA GLU A 40 13.16 14.59 -10.13
C GLU A 40 12.85 13.16 -9.61
N GLU A 41 13.22 12.88 -8.36
CA GLU A 41 12.55 11.82 -7.62
C GLU A 41 11.08 12.24 -7.52
N VAL A 42 10.22 11.58 -8.28
CA VAL A 42 8.77 11.68 -8.12
C VAL A 42 8.46 11.05 -6.76
N HIS A 43 8.51 11.86 -5.71
CA HIS A 43 8.11 11.44 -4.38
C HIS A 43 6.58 11.33 -4.38
N GLN A 44 6.08 10.12 -4.59
CA GLN A 44 4.65 9.81 -4.52
C GLN A 44 4.15 10.07 -3.10
N SER A 45 2.99 10.74 -2.95
CA SER A 45 2.40 10.96 -1.63
C SER A 45 1.98 9.63 -0.99
N GLU A 46 1.92 9.59 0.35
CA GLU A 46 1.50 8.36 1.06
C GLU A 46 0.08 7.97 0.64
N LYS A 47 -0.79 8.96 0.42
CA LYS A 47 -2.12 8.75 -0.15
C LYS A 47 -2.08 8.03 -1.48
N GLN A 48 -1.27 8.50 -2.44
CA GLN A 48 -1.20 7.87 -3.75
C GLN A 48 -0.62 6.45 -3.66
N ILE A 49 0.31 6.18 -2.72
CA ILE A 49 0.80 4.80 -2.47
C ILE A 49 -0.35 3.88 -2.04
N TYR A 50 -1.21 4.33 -1.12
CA TYR A 50 -2.34 3.53 -0.68
C TYR A 50 -3.41 3.37 -1.75
N LEU A 51 -3.73 4.42 -2.52
CA LEU A 51 -4.66 4.31 -3.65
C LEU A 51 -4.18 3.28 -4.68
N ASP A 52 -2.89 3.23 -4.97
CA ASP A 52 -2.32 2.21 -5.86
C ASP A 52 -2.45 0.79 -5.28
N LYS A 53 -2.26 0.62 -3.96
CA LYS A 53 -2.54 -0.66 -3.29
C LYS A 53 -4.00 -1.07 -3.40
N LEU A 54 -4.94 -0.13 -3.24
CA LEU A 54 -6.37 -0.42 -3.38
C LEU A 54 -6.70 -0.88 -4.80
N ASN A 55 -6.16 -0.19 -5.82
CA ASN A 55 -6.31 -0.59 -7.21
C ASN A 55 -5.74 -2.00 -7.48
N ALA A 56 -4.56 -2.31 -6.93
CA ALA A 56 -3.97 -3.64 -7.06
C ALA A 56 -4.82 -4.74 -6.39
N ILE A 57 -5.50 -4.43 -5.28
CA ILE A 57 -6.45 -5.34 -4.64
C ILE A 57 -7.69 -5.56 -5.52
N GLU A 58 -8.22 -4.51 -6.15
CA GLU A 58 -9.30 -4.65 -7.13
C GLU A 58 -8.88 -5.58 -8.28
N GLU A 59 -7.72 -5.32 -8.89
CA GLU A 59 -7.18 -6.14 -9.97
C GLU A 59 -7.00 -7.61 -9.58
N LYS A 60 -6.44 -7.86 -8.38
CA LYS A 60 -6.26 -9.21 -7.83
C LYS A 60 -7.60 -9.92 -7.61
N ASN A 61 -8.64 -9.17 -7.25
CA ASN A 61 -9.96 -9.73 -6.95
C ASN A 61 -10.80 -10.01 -8.20
N ILE A 62 -10.44 -9.48 -9.38
CA ILE A 62 -11.19 -9.69 -10.65
C ILE A 62 -11.49 -11.17 -10.92
N GLU A 63 -10.52 -12.07 -10.71
CA GLU A 63 -10.76 -13.50 -11.00
C GLU A 63 -11.72 -14.14 -10.00
N PHE A 64 -11.71 -13.73 -8.73
CA PHE A 64 -12.69 -14.17 -7.73
C PHE A 64 -14.08 -13.57 -8.02
N GLU A 65 -14.15 -12.31 -8.44
CA GLU A 65 -15.40 -11.67 -8.85
C GLU A 65 -16.02 -12.36 -10.07
N LYS A 66 -15.20 -12.77 -11.04
CA LYS A 66 -15.66 -13.56 -12.20
C LYS A 66 -16.25 -14.92 -11.79
N VAL A 67 -15.67 -15.59 -10.78
CA VAL A 67 -16.24 -16.84 -10.23
C VAL A 67 -17.63 -16.59 -9.66
N ILE A 68 -17.78 -15.53 -8.88
CA ILE A 68 -19.07 -15.13 -8.28
C ILE A 68 -20.10 -14.78 -9.36
N GLN A 69 -19.73 -13.96 -10.35
CA GLN A 69 -20.65 -13.47 -11.39
C GLN A 69 -21.16 -14.55 -12.34
N LYS A 70 -20.37 -15.60 -12.59
CA LYS A 70 -20.73 -16.68 -13.51
C LYS A 70 -21.56 -17.79 -12.85
N ALA A 71 -21.71 -17.76 -11.54
CA ALA A 71 -22.35 -18.83 -10.80
C ALA A 71 -23.87 -18.81 -10.98
N GLU A 72 -24.44 -19.94 -11.37
CA GLU A 72 -25.89 -20.13 -11.47
C GLU A 72 -26.50 -20.71 -10.18
N ALA A 73 -25.67 -21.28 -9.32
CA ALA A 73 -26.06 -21.87 -8.05
C ALA A 73 -24.94 -21.71 -6.99
N PRO A 74 -25.28 -21.77 -5.69
CA PRO A 74 -24.30 -21.72 -4.61
C PRO A 74 -23.34 -22.92 -4.65
N THR A 75 -22.03 -22.68 -4.64
CA THR A 75 -21.01 -23.74 -4.53
C THR A 75 -19.93 -23.38 -3.50
N PRO A 76 -19.16 -24.35 -3.00
CA PRO A 76 -18.04 -24.08 -2.09
C PRO A 76 -17.00 -23.11 -2.69
N GLU A 77 -16.77 -23.17 -4.00
CA GLU A 77 -15.83 -22.28 -4.70
C GLU A 77 -16.27 -20.81 -4.63
N LEU A 78 -17.58 -20.54 -4.69
CA LEU A 78 -18.12 -19.19 -4.53
C LEU A 78 -17.86 -18.65 -3.13
N GLN A 79 -18.07 -19.49 -2.12
CA GLN A 79 -17.82 -19.10 -0.74
C GLN A 79 -16.34 -18.76 -0.53
N ILE A 80 -15.44 -19.62 -1.01
CA ILE A 80 -14.00 -19.37 -0.95
C ILE A 80 -13.64 -18.07 -1.69
N ALA A 81 -14.21 -17.82 -2.86
CA ALA A 81 -13.97 -16.59 -3.61
C ALA A 81 -14.43 -15.35 -2.83
N ALA A 82 -15.63 -15.37 -2.25
CA ALA A 82 -16.16 -14.26 -1.44
C ALA A 82 -15.31 -14.01 -0.19
N GLU A 83 -14.90 -15.07 0.51
CA GLU A 83 -14.01 -14.99 1.67
C GLU A 83 -12.64 -14.41 1.29
N LYS A 84 -12.05 -14.79 0.15
CA LYS A 84 -10.76 -14.25 -0.32
C LYS A 84 -10.82 -12.77 -0.66
N ILE A 85 -11.92 -12.33 -1.27
CA ILE A 85 -12.16 -10.90 -1.52
C ILE A 85 -12.26 -10.16 -0.19
N PHE A 86 -13.07 -10.66 0.76
CA PHE A 86 -13.20 -10.06 2.07
C PHE A 86 -11.86 -9.97 2.82
N THR A 87 -11.09 -11.05 2.90
CA THR A 87 -9.76 -11.05 3.54
C THR A 87 -8.84 -10.01 2.93
N SER A 88 -8.82 -9.88 1.59
CA SER A 88 -7.94 -8.89 0.94
C SER A 88 -8.32 -7.45 1.33
N TRP A 89 -9.61 -7.15 1.54
CA TRP A 89 -10.05 -5.84 2.00
C TRP A 89 -9.82 -5.62 3.50
N ASP A 90 -10.01 -6.64 4.34
CA ASP A 90 -9.78 -6.54 5.79
C ASP A 90 -8.28 -6.40 6.12
N ASP A 91 -7.41 -7.08 5.38
CA ASP A 91 -5.96 -6.96 5.52
C ASP A 91 -5.49 -5.50 5.29
N ILE A 92 -5.93 -4.87 4.19
CA ILE A 92 -5.56 -3.48 3.90
C ILE A 92 -6.25 -2.48 4.84
N LEU A 93 -7.46 -2.78 5.32
CA LEU A 93 -8.12 -1.97 6.36
C LEU A 93 -7.26 -1.90 7.63
N ASN A 94 -6.77 -3.04 8.09
CA ASN A 94 -5.93 -3.13 9.28
C ASN A 94 -4.59 -2.42 9.08
N GLU A 95 -4.01 -2.51 7.88
CA GLU A 95 -2.79 -1.76 7.53
C GLU A 95 -3.02 -0.25 7.54
N VAL A 96 -4.06 0.23 6.85
CA VAL A 96 -4.44 1.66 6.80
C VAL A 96 -4.71 2.19 8.21
N TYR A 97 -5.51 1.48 9.02
CA TYR A 97 -5.76 1.88 10.40
C TYR A 97 -4.46 1.93 11.24
N GLY A 98 -3.50 1.04 10.97
CA GLY A 98 -2.17 1.05 11.57
C GLY A 98 -1.32 2.26 11.20
N VAL A 99 -1.46 2.78 9.97
CA VAL A 99 -0.83 4.05 9.55
C VAL A 99 -1.50 5.24 10.20
N LEU A 100 -2.84 5.28 10.21
CA LEU A 100 -3.58 6.39 10.82
C LEU A 100 -3.24 6.56 12.31
N LYS A 101 -3.04 5.46 13.05
CA LYS A 101 -2.55 5.50 14.44
C LYS A 101 -1.21 6.22 14.63
N LYS A 102 -0.35 6.25 13.61
CA LYS A 102 0.97 6.87 13.68
C LYS A 102 0.92 8.34 13.26
N ASN A 103 0.01 8.66 12.35
CA ASN A 103 -0.01 9.95 11.66
C ASN A 103 -1.01 10.94 12.25
N LEU A 104 -2.15 10.47 12.78
CA LEU A 104 -3.17 11.32 13.38
C LEU A 104 -2.78 11.77 14.79
N SER A 105 -3.25 12.95 15.18
CA SER A 105 -3.14 13.39 16.58
C SER A 105 -3.92 12.48 17.52
N GLU A 106 -3.64 12.53 18.82
CA GLU A 106 -4.35 11.73 19.82
C GLU A 106 -5.87 11.97 19.79
N SER A 107 -6.29 13.23 19.57
CA SER A 107 -7.72 13.57 19.50
C SER A 107 -8.37 13.01 18.23
N GLU A 108 -7.77 13.23 17.06
CA GLU A 108 -8.29 12.71 15.79
C GLU A 108 -8.35 11.18 15.79
N MET A 109 -7.33 10.52 16.34
CA MET A 109 -7.32 9.06 16.46
C MET A 109 -8.36 8.55 17.47
N ALA A 110 -8.66 9.30 18.53
CA ALA A 110 -9.72 8.95 19.47
C ALA A 110 -11.10 9.03 18.81
N ASP A 111 -11.34 10.07 18.01
CA ASP A 111 -12.58 10.24 17.24
C ASP A 111 -12.72 9.14 16.19
N LEU A 112 -11.67 8.91 15.39
CA LEU A 112 -11.64 7.83 14.39
C LEU A 112 -11.87 6.45 15.02
N LYS A 113 -11.35 6.20 16.21
CA LYS A 113 -11.58 4.93 16.92
C LYS A 113 -13.07 4.74 17.24
N ASN A 114 -13.76 5.79 17.67
CA ASN A 114 -15.20 5.72 17.96
C ASN A 114 -16.01 5.49 16.69
N GLU A 115 -15.67 6.18 15.59
CA GLU A 115 -16.26 5.93 14.28
C GLU A 115 -16.04 4.49 13.82
N GLN A 116 -14.83 3.95 13.99
CA GLN A 116 -14.51 2.60 13.57
C GLN A 116 -15.29 1.55 14.36
N LEU A 117 -15.53 1.77 15.66
CA LEU A 117 -16.38 0.88 16.47
C LEU A 117 -17.83 0.89 15.99
N GLN A 118 -18.39 2.06 15.71
CA GLN A 118 -19.75 2.20 15.16
C GLN A 118 -19.85 1.58 13.76
N TRP A 119 -18.82 1.76 12.94
CA TRP A 119 -18.75 1.18 11.61
C TRP A 119 -18.69 -0.36 11.65
N ILE A 120 -17.95 -0.96 12.60
CA ILE A 120 -17.92 -2.43 12.76
C ILE A 120 -19.33 -2.95 13.07
N GLU A 121 -20.05 -2.31 13.98
CA GLU A 121 -21.43 -2.69 14.31
C GLU A 121 -22.35 -2.58 13.08
N LEU A 122 -22.26 -1.48 12.34
CA LEU A 122 -23.02 -1.29 11.09
C LEU A 122 -22.67 -2.36 10.04
N ARG A 123 -21.38 -2.65 9.87
CA ARG A 123 -20.87 -3.64 8.90
C ARG A 123 -21.42 -5.02 9.22
N ASP A 124 -21.31 -5.44 10.47
CA ASP A 124 -21.70 -6.78 10.89
C ASP A 124 -23.23 -6.94 10.81
N GLN A 125 -24.00 -5.93 11.24
CA GLN A 125 -25.46 -5.92 11.05
C GLN A 125 -25.87 -5.94 9.56
N THR A 126 -25.15 -5.21 8.71
CA THR A 126 -25.40 -5.20 7.25
C THR A 126 -25.10 -6.57 6.64
N ALA A 127 -24.06 -7.25 7.11
CA ALA A 127 -23.72 -8.60 6.66
C ALA A 127 -24.74 -9.63 7.11
N ASP A 128 -25.14 -9.60 8.39
CA ASP A 128 -26.15 -10.50 8.94
C ASP A 128 -27.49 -10.34 8.22
N ASN A 129 -27.93 -9.10 7.97
CA ASN A 129 -29.15 -8.82 7.22
C ASN A 129 -29.08 -9.33 5.77
N ALA A 130 -27.94 -9.19 5.11
CA ALA A 130 -27.76 -9.70 3.74
C ALA A 130 -27.80 -11.22 3.67
N ALA A 131 -27.42 -11.92 4.74
CA ALA A 131 -27.37 -13.38 4.81
C ALA A 131 -28.61 -14.00 5.48
N ALA A 132 -29.51 -13.20 6.08
CA ALA A 132 -30.59 -13.66 6.95
C ALA A 132 -31.52 -14.68 6.28
N ASP A 133 -31.93 -14.43 5.03
CA ASP A 133 -32.84 -15.31 4.28
C ASP A 133 -32.20 -16.66 3.92
N TYR A 134 -30.88 -16.76 4.04
CA TYR A 134 -30.08 -17.93 3.70
C TYR A 134 -29.63 -18.73 4.92
N LEU A 135 -30.13 -18.39 6.11
CA LEU A 135 -29.77 -19.07 7.35
C LEU A 135 -29.94 -20.60 7.23
N ASN A 136 -28.94 -21.34 7.70
CA ASN A 136 -28.85 -22.80 7.61
C ASN A 136 -28.73 -23.37 6.17
N THR A 137 -28.43 -22.54 5.17
CA THR A 137 -28.11 -22.98 3.80
C THR A 137 -26.62 -22.80 3.51
N THR A 138 -26.12 -23.45 2.45
CA THR A 138 -24.76 -23.24 1.94
C THR A 138 -24.53 -21.83 1.39
N SER A 139 -25.60 -21.08 1.10
CA SER A 139 -25.52 -19.69 0.62
C SER A 139 -25.20 -18.69 1.72
N TYR A 140 -25.45 -19.02 2.99
CA TYR A 140 -25.28 -18.08 4.11
C TYR A 140 -23.89 -17.43 4.10
N GLY A 141 -22.83 -18.26 4.06
CA GLY A 141 -21.44 -17.77 4.06
C GLY A 141 -21.11 -16.91 2.85
N ILE A 142 -21.68 -17.23 1.68
CA ILE A 142 -21.45 -16.47 0.44
C ILE A 142 -21.97 -15.03 0.59
N TYR A 143 -23.24 -14.87 0.97
CA TYR A 143 -23.85 -13.54 1.09
C TYR A 143 -23.26 -12.73 2.25
N LEU A 144 -22.94 -13.40 3.37
CA LEU A 144 -22.25 -12.77 4.50
C LEU A 144 -20.89 -12.20 4.06
N SER A 145 -20.04 -13.03 3.44
CA SER A 145 -18.70 -12.60 3.01
C SER A 145 -18.74 -11.54 1.92
N GLN A 146 -19.70 -11.58 0.99
CA GLN A 146 -19.87 -10.53 -0.02
C GLN A 146 -20.23 -9.18 0.61
N SER A 147 -21.15 -9.17 1.59
CA SER A 147 -21.55 -7.96 2.29
C SER A 147 -20.41 -7.38 3.14
N LEU A 148 -19.67 -8.25 3.84
CA LEU A 148 -18.45 -7.88 4.57
C LEU A 148 -17.40 -7.28 3.63
N ALA A 149 -17.12 -7.92 2.49
CA ALA A 149 -16.17 -7.44 1.49
C ALA A 149 -16.52 -6.05 0.97
N LYS A 150 -17.79 -5.86 0.55
CA LYS A 150 -18.25 -4.58 0.00
C LYS A 150 -18.10 -3.46 1.03
N THR A 151 -18.63 -3.66 2.23
CA THR A 151 -18.64 -2.63 3.27
C THR A 151 -17.23 -2.29 3.75
N THR A 152 -16.34 -3.29 3.78
CA THR A 152 -14.92 -3.12 4.12
C THR A 152 -14.19 -2.34 3.02
N LYS A 153 -14.39 -2.68 1.75
CA LYS A 153 -13.84 -1.92 0.61
C LYS A 153 -14.21 -0.44 0.71
N ASP A 154 -15.50 -0.14 0.88
CA ASP A 154 -16.00 1.23 0.96
C ASP A 154 -15.32 2.00 2.11
N ARG A 155 -15.17 1.37 3.28
CA ARG A 155 -14.48 1.99 4.43
C ARG A 155 -13.00 2.23 4.18
N VAL A 156 -12.29 1.31 3.54
CA VAL A 156 -10.85 1.50 3.25
C VAL A 156 -10.65 2.70 2.32
N TYR A 157 -11.47 2.83 1.27
CA TYR A 157 -11.43 4.02 0.40
C TYR A 157 -11.75 5.30 1.17
N GLU A 158 -12.73 5.27 2.06
CA GLU A 158 -13.05 6.41 2.92
C GLU A 158 -11.84 6.84 3.77
N LEU A 159 -11.23 5.89 4.49
CA LEU A 159 -10.09 6.15 5.37
C LEU A 159 -8.88 6.73 4.61
N VAL A 160 -8.53 6.14 3.47
CA VAL A 160 -7.42 6.61 2.63
C VAL A 160 -7.71 8.01 2.09
N ASN A 161 -8.93 8.27 1.62
CA ASN A 161 -9.25 9.55 1.01
C ASN A 161 -9.38 10.70 2.02
N GLN A 162 -9.83 10.42 3.24
CA GLN A 162 -10.08 11.44 4.25
C GLN A 162 -8.89 11.71 5.18
N TYR A 163 -8.09 10.69 5.51
CA TYR A 163 -7.09 10.79 6.58
C TYR A 163 -5.64 10.54 6.16
N ILE A 164 -5.38 10.04 4.94
CA ILE A 164 -4.01 9.89 4.42
C ILE A 164 -3.69 11.06 3.47
N GLU A 165 -2.53 11.67 3.69
CA GLU A 165 -1.97 12.80 2.93
C GLU A 165 -1.02 12.34 1.80
#